data_AF-A0A371LR57-F1
#
_entry.id   AF-A0A371LR57-F1
#
_cell.length_a   1.000
_cell.length_b   1.000
_cell.length_c   1.000
_cell.angle_alpha   90.00
_cell.angle_beta   90.00
_cell.angle_gamma   90.00
#
_symmetry.space_group_name_H-M   'P 1'
#
loop_
_entity.id
_entity.type
_entity.pdbx_description
1 polymer ?
#
loop_
_entity_poly.entity_id
_entity_poly.type
_entity_poly.pdbx_seq_one_letter_code
_entity_poly.pdbx_strand_id
1 'polypeptide(L)'
;KGPLLEAESKSREEFETGVENGDDIDAIVQHLGFEPAATVRKNRRVYEVREYDVTLDAVDGVGEFVEVERETDGDIEPVREGAYRVLRDLGLNPDEQQRTSYLGMLLNDANE
;
A
#
# COMPACT_ATOMS: atom_id res chain seq x y z
N LYS A 1 1.13 -0.22 10.65
CA LYS A 1 2.21 -0.62 9.71
C LYS A 1 3.56 -0.31 10.34
N GLY A 2 4.46 -1.29 10.42
CA GLY A 2 5.82 -1.16 10.93
C GLY A 2 6.82 -0.58 9.90
N PRO A 3 8.12 -0.60 10.21
CA PRO A 3 9.18 -0.27 9.26
C PRO A 3 9.24 -1.27 8.11
N LEU A 4 9.87 -0.87 6.98
CA LEU A 4 10.19 -1.79 5.88
C LEU A 4 11.11 -2.92 6.37
N LEU A 5 10.85 -4.13 5.91
CA LEU A 5 11.67 -5.30 6.23
C LEU A 5 12.86 -5.48 5.26
N GLU A 6 12.74 -4.94 4.06
CA GLU A 6 13.76 -5.04 3.00
C GLU A 6 13.68 -3.86 2.01
N ALA A 7 14.68 -3.73 1.14
CA ALA A 7 14.79 -2.62 0.21
C ALA A 7 14.02 -2.88 -1.10
N GLU A 8 13.89 -4.15 -1.46
CA GLU A 8 13.41 -4.67 -2.74
C GLU A 8 11.89 -4.63 -2.87
N SER A 9 11.15 -4.57 -1.76
CA SER A 9 9.68 -4.53 -1.78
C SER A 9 9.13 -3.63 -0.67
N LYS A 10 7.84 -3.27 -0.72
CA LYS A 10 7.18 -2.45 0.32
C LYS A 10 6.79 -3.26 1.56
N SER A 11 7.21 -4.53 1.63
CA SER A 11 6.89 -5.48 2.69
C SER A 11 7.25 -4.94 4.08
N ARG A 12 6.30 -5.10 4.99
CA ARG A 12 6.37 -4.67 6.39
C ARG A 12 5.33 -5.42 7.21
N GLU A 13 5.55 -5.44 8.51
CA GLU A 13 4.54 -5.97 9.44
C GLU A 13 3.33 -5.03 9.50
N GLU A 14 2.15 -5.63 9.42
CA GLU A 14 0.88 -4.91 9.49
C GLU A 14 -0.04 -5.59 10.51
N PHE A 15 -0.75 -4.76 11.26
CA PHE A 15 -1.83 -5.19 12.14
C PHE A 15 -3.06 -4.42 11.68
N GLU A 16 -4.03 -5.15 11.13
CA GLU A 16 -5.27 -4.59 10.60
C GLU A 16 -6.47 -5.26 11.26
N THR A 17 -7.53 -4.48 11.48
CA THR A 17 -8.82 -4.97 11.97
C THR A 17 -9.92 -4.13 11.36
N GLY A 18 -11.08 -4.75 11.14
CA GLY A 18 -12.29 -4.01 10.86
C GLY A 18 -12.66 -3.08 12.02
N VAL A 19 -13.33 -1.98 11.68
CA VAL A 19 -13.93 -1.04 12.62
C VAL A 19 -15.40 -0.82 12.24
N GLU A 20 -16.26 -0.64 13.23
CA GLU A 20 -17.70 -0.46 12.99
C GLU A 20 -18.02 0.98 12.57
N ASN A 21 -17.33 1.97 13.14
CA ASN A 21 -17.55 3.39 12.90
C ASN A 21 -16.21 4.14 12.72
N GLY A 22 -16.06 4.81 11.58
CA GLY A 22 -14.88 5.61 11.23
C GLY A 22 -14.71 6.86 12.08
N ASP A 23 -15.81 7.54 12.44
CA ASP A 23 -15.76 8.77 13.23
C ASP A 23 -15.35 8.48 14.67
N ASP A 24 -15.78 7.34 15.22
CA ASP A 24 -15.43 6.93 16.58
C ASP A 24 -13.94 6.57 16.69
N ILE A 25 -13.39 5.83 15.71
CA ILE A 25 -11.95 5.51 15.74
C ILE A 25 -11.08 6.76 15.53
N ASP A 26 -11.50 7.69 14.67
CA ASP A 26 -10.84 8.98 14.47
C ASP A 26 -10.82 9.80 15.78
N ALA A 27 -11.95 9.90 16.46
CA ALA A 27 -12.03 10.57 17.76
C ALA A 27 -11.12 9.91 18.82
N ILE A 28 -11.09 8.56 18.89
CA ILE A 28 -10.24 7.83 19.84
C ILE A 28 -8.76 8.15 19.61
N VAL A 29 -8.26 8.06 18.37
CA VAL A 29 -6.83 8.29 18.10
C VAL A 29 -6.44 9.74 18.32
N GLN A 30 -7.32 10.71 18.02
CA GLN A 30 -7.07 12.12 18.33
C GLN A 30 -6.98 12.36 19.84
N HIS A 31 -7.84 11.73 20.65
CA HIS A 31 -7.78 11.85 22.12
C HIS A 31 -6.55 11.16 22.73
N LEU A 32 -5.94 10.22 22.03
CA LEU A 32 -4.64 9.62 22.40
C LEU A 32 -3.44 10.51 22.02
N GLY A 33 -3.67 11.65 21.36
CA GLY A 33 -2.65 12.63 20.99
C GLY A 33 -2.09 12.48 19.58
N PHE A 34 -2.74 11.72 18.70
CA PHE A 34 -2.37 11.67 17.28
C PHE A 34 -3.05 12.82 16.51
N GLU A 35 -2.31 13.44 15.58
CA GLU A 35 -2.84 14.47 14.69
C GLU A 35 -2.90 13.97 13.24
N PRO A 36 -3.95 14.31 12.46
CA PRO A 36 -4.03 13.94 11.06
C PRO A 36 -2.88 14.55 10.23
N ALA A 37 -2.09 13.72 9.56
CA ALA A 37 -1.01 14.20 8.69
C ALA A 37 -1.52 14.70 7.33
N ALA A 38 -2.35 13.90 6.65
CA ALA A 38 -3.03 14.23 5.41
C ALA A 38 -4.13 13.20 5.13
N THR A 39 -5.02 13.49 4.16
CA THR A 39 -6.03 12.52 3.67
C THR A 39 -5.63 12.01 2.29
N VAL A 40 -5.48 10.69 2.16
CA VAL A 40 -5.32 10.03 0.85
C VAL A 40 -6.69 9.56 0.38
N ARG A 41 -7.17 10.09 -0.75
CA ARG A 41 -8.43 9.64 -1.39
C ARG A 41 -8.10 8.84 -2.64
N LYS A 42 -8.77 7.70 -2.82
CA LYS A 42 -8.55 6.84 -4.00
C LYS A 42 -9.77 6.03 -4.38
N ASN A 43 -9.85 5.69 -5.66
CA ASN A 43 -10.74 4.66 -6.18
C ASN A 43 -9.92 3.40 -6.44
N ARG A 44 -10.21 2.32 -5.70
CA ARG A 44 -9.53 1.03 -5.80
C ARG A 44 -10.41 -0.01 -6.48
N ARG A 45 -9.86 -0.74 -7.44
CA ARG A 45 -10.43 -2.00 -7.97
C ARG A 45 -9.53 -3.15 -7.54
N VAL A 46 -10.11 -4.22 -7.01
CA VAL A 46 -9.37 -5.37 -6.47
C VAL A 46 -9.66 -6.59 -7.34
N TYR A 47 -8.60 -7.35 -7.63
CA TYR A 47 -8.63 -8.61 -8.37
C TYR A 47 -7.73 -9.62 -7.68
N GLU A 48 -8.01 -10.91 -7.85
CA GLU A 48 -7.11 -11.98 -7.41
C GLU A 48 -6.46 -12.63 -8.63
N VAL A 49 -5.12 -12.71 -8.64
CA VAL A 49 -4.34 -13.34 -9.71
C VAL A 49 -3.29 -14.25 -9.10
N ARG A 50 -3.46 -15.57 -9.26
CA ARG A 50 -2.52 -16.60 -8.75
C ARG A 50 -2.19 -16.42 -7.27
N GLU A 51 -3.23 -16.22 -6.45
CA GLU A 51 -3.12 -15.99 -5.00
C GLU A 51 -2.47 -14.65 -4.59
N TYR A 52 -2.32 -13.71 -5.54
CA TYR A 52 -1.94 -12.33 -5.24
C TYR A 52 -3.15 -11.42 -5.37
N ASP A 53 -3.28 -10.50 -4.43
CA ASP A 53 -4.16 -9.35 -4.56
C ASP A 53 -3.53 -8.36 -5.53
N VAL A 54 -4.23 -8.08 -6.62
CA VAL A 54 -3.86 -7.09 -7.62
C VAL A 54 -4.84 -5.94 -7.52
N THR A 55 -4.34 -4.76 -7.16
CA THR A 55 -5.17 -3.56 -7.04
C THR A 55 -4.84 -2.54 -8.10
N LEU A 56 -5.87 -1.92 -8.68
CA LEU A 56 -5.74 -0.76 -9.55
C LEU A 56 -6.28 0.46 -8.78
N ASP A 57 -5.39 1.40 -8.50
CA ASP A 57 -5.65 2.57 -7.68
C ASP A 57 -5.59 3.83 -8.54
N ALA A 58 -6.69 4.58 -8.60
CA ALA A 58 -6.67 5.98 -9.04
C ALA A 58 -6.67 6.86 -7.79
N VAL A 59 -5.54 7.50 -7.49
CA VAL A 59 -5.31 8.25 -6.26
C VAL A 59 -5.33 9.75 -6.55
N ASP A 60 -6.20 10.46 -5.85
CA ASP A 60 -6.37 11.90 -6.01
C ASP A 60 -5.06 12.61 -5.68
N GLY A 61 -4.57 13.40 -6.63
CA GLY A 61 -3.36 14.23 -6.47
C GLY A 61 -2.03 13.55 -6.80
N VAL A 62 -1.96 12.22 -6.97
CA VAL A 62 -0.69 11.52 -7.24
C VAL A 62 -0.70 10.53 -8.41
N GLY A 63 -1.88 10.20 -8.97
CA GLY A 63 -2.00 9.46 -10.24
C GLY A 63 -2.55 8.04 -10.12
N GLU A 64 -2.24 7.20 -11.11
CA GLU A 64 -2.76 5.84 -11.24
C GLU A 64 -1.66 4.80 -10.97
N PHE A 65 -2.00 3.75 -10.22
CA PHE A 65 -1.05 2.75 -9.75
C PHE A 65 -1.63 1.34 -9.83
N VAL A 66 -0.72 0.37 -9.89
CA VAL A 66 -1.01 -1.05 -9.71
C VAL A 66 -0.18 -1.57 -8.55
N GLU A 67 -0.83 -2.25 -7.61
CA GLU A 67 -0.15 -2.99 -6.53
C GLU A 67 -0.39 -4.48 -6.72
N VAL A 68 0.64 -5.28 -6.46
CA VAL A 68 0.57 -6.75 -6.42
C VAL A 68 1.13 -7.19 -5.09
N GLU A 69 0.27 -7.74 -4.24
CA GLU A 69 0.62 -8.10 -2.87
C GLU A 69 0.09 -9.48 -2.47
N ARG A 70 0.72 -10.05 -1.46
CA ARG A 70 0.29 -11.28 -0.81
C ARG A 70 0.84 -11.28 0.61
N GLU A 71 -0.02 -11.55 1.58
CA GLU A 71 0.40 -11.72 2.96
C GLU A 71 1.17 -13.03 3.15
N THR A 72 2.17 -13.02 4.03
CA THR A 72 2.96 -14.20 4.36
C THR A 72 3.55 -14.09 5.77
N ASP A 73 3.49 -15.19 6.52
CA ASP A 73 4.26 -15.38 7.77
C ASP A 73 5.62 -16.05 7.51
N GLY A 74 5.92 -16.38 6.24
CA GLY A 74 7.14 -17.06 5.81
C GLY A 74 8.14 -16.13 5.11
N ASP A 75 9.03 -16.72 4.32
CA ASP A 75 10.07 -15.98 3.61
C ASP A 75 9.46 -15.00 2.58
N ILE A 76 9.94 -13.75 2.60
CA ILE A 76 9.44 -12.66 1.74
C ILE A 76 9.90 -12.86 0.29
N GLU A 77 11.14 -13.33 0.09
CA GLU A 77 11.74 -13.43 -1.25
C GLU A 77 10.90 -14.28 -2.22
N PRO A 78 10.45 -15.52 -1.89
CA PRO A 78 9.60 -16.30 -2.80
C PRO A 78 8.27 -15.62 -3.16
N VAL A 79 7.70 -14.89 -2.22
CA VAL A 79 6.44 -14.14 -2.41
C VAL A 79 6.67 -12.93 -3.31
N ARG A 80 7.75 -12.17 -3.08
CA ARG A 80 8.18 -11.07 -3.94
C ARG A 80 8.43 -11.54 -5.37
N GLU A 81 9.14 -12.65 -5.55
CA GLU A 81 9.40 -13.22 -6.89
C GLU A 81 8.12 -13.70 -7.59
N GLY A 82 7.08 -14.09 -6.83
CA GLY A 82 5.76 -14.35 -7.38
C GLY A 82 5.03 -13.08 -7.80
N ALA A 83 5.05 -12.03 -6.98
CA ALA A 83 4.49 -10.73 -7.34
C ALA A 83 5.15 -10.15 -8.60
N TYR A 84 6.48 -10.28 -8.73
CA TYR A 84 7.22 -9.87 -9.93
C TYR A 84 6.81 -10.65 -11.18
N ARG A 85 6.49 -11.94 -11.05
CA ARG A 85 5.95 -12.72 -12.18
C ARG A 85 4.57 -12.23 -12.59
N VAL A 86 3.69 -11.89 -11.64
CA VAL A 86 2.37 -11.31 -11.94
C VAL A 86 2.51 -9.95 -12.63
N LEU A 87 3.39 -9.07 -12.16
CA LEU A 87 3.68 -7.79 -12.82
C LEU A 87 4.15 -7.99 -14.28
N ARG A 88 5.09 -8.91 -14.51
CA ARG A 88 5.57 -9.21 -15.87
C ARG A 88 4.46 -9.76 -16.77
N ASP A 89 3.55 -10.58 -16.24
CA ASP A 89 2.40 -11.09 -17.01
C ASP A 89 1.41 -9.99 -17.39
N LEU A 90 1.32 -8.91 -16.60
CA LEU A 90 0.56 -7.71 -16.92
C LEU A 90 1.32 -6.75 -17.88
N GLY A 91 2.52 -7.12 -18.32
CA GLY A 91 3.36 -6.32 -19.21
C GLY A 91 4.10 -5.17 -18.51
N LEU A 92 4.26 -5.24 -17.19
CA LEU A 92 4.90 -4.21 -16.38
C LEU A 92 6.33 -4.59 -15.99
N ASN A 93 7.18 -3.59 -15.76
CA ASN A 93 8.54 -3.79 -15.29
C ASN A 93 8.63 -3.67 -13.75
N PRO A 94 8.96 -4.74 -13.01
CA PRO A 94 9.14 -4.67 -11.56
C PRO A 94 10.21 -3.67 -11.10
N ASP A 95 11.19 -3.35 -11.95
CA ASP A 95 12.26 -2.40 -11.61
C ASP A 95 11.77 -0.93 -11.59
N GLU A 96 10.60 -0.66 -12.17
CA GLU A 96 9.93 0.65 -12.14
C GLU A 96 9.02 0.82 -10.91
N GLN A 97 9.16 -0.06 -9.91
CA GLN A 97 8.33 -0.05 -8.73
C GLN A 97 8.41 1.26 -7.95
N GLN A 98 7.25 1.71 -7.50
CA GLN A 98 7.17 2.86 -6.63
C GLN A 98 7.46 2.48 -5.17
N ARG A 99 8.50 3.07 -4.58
CA ARG A 99 8.90 2.81 -3.18
C ARG A 99 8.21 3.72 -2.16
N THR A 100 7.88 4.95 -2.56
CA THR A 100 7.16 5.92 -1.72
C THR A 100 5.68 5.53 -1.59
N SER A 101 5.11 5.64 -0.38
CA SER A 101 3.66 5.48 -0.20
C SER A 101 2.89 6.66 -0.80
N TYR A 102 1.60 6.48 -1.10
CA TYR A 102 0.75 7.59 -1.56
C TYR A 102 0.74 8.78 -0.60
N LEU A 103 0.74 8.51 0.72
CA LEU A 103 0.90 9.58 1.72
C LEU A 103 2.23 10.31 1.56
N GLY A 104 3.34 9.58 1.40
CA GLY A 104 4.65 10.19 1.19
C GLY A 104 4.75 10.98 -0.11
N MET A 105 4.06 10.54 -1.17
CA MET A 105 3.95 11.30 -2.42
C MET A 105 3.20 12.61 -2.21
N LEU A 106 1.99 12.55 -1.63
CA LEU A 106 1.19 13.74 -1.36
C LEU A 106 1.93 14.76 -0.49
N LEU A 107 2.68 14.29 0.51
CA LEU A 107 3.48 15.17 1.36
C LEU A 107 4.72 15.72 0.66
N ASN A 108 5.31 15.00 -0.29
CA ASN A 108 6.41 15.54 -1.10
C ASN A 108 5.90 16.59 -2.10
N ASP A 109 4.79 16.31 -2.77
CA ASP A 109 4.18 17.23 -3.74
C ASP A 109 3.66 18.51 -3.07
N ALA A 110 3.20 18.43 -1.81
CA ALA A 110 2.78 19.61 -1.04
C ALA A 110 3.94 20.52 -0.58
N ASN A 111 5.19 20.04 -0.68
CA ASN A 111 6.39 20.78 -0.30
C ASN A 111 7.15 21.39 -1.49
N GLU A 112 6.61 21.27 -2.71
CA GLU A 112 7.07 21.97 -3.93
C GLU A 112 6.23 23.22 -4.23
#